data_AF-A0A9W4P3Y6-F1
#
_entry.id   AF-A0A9W4P3Y6-F1
#
_cell.length_a   1.000
_cell.length_b   1.000
_cell.length_c   1.000
_cell.angle_alpha   90.00
_cell.angle_beta   90.00
_cell.angle_gamma   90.00
#
_symmetry.space_group_name_H-M   'P 1'
#
loop_
_entity.id
_entity.type
_entity.pdbx_description
1 polymer ?
#
loop_
_entity_poly.entity_id
_entity_poly.type
_entity_poly.pdbx_seq_one_letter_code
_entity_poly.pdbx_strand_id
1 'polypeptide(L)'
;MRVSRNPMCRALKKKNGENGNPEFRVVLMSPASILPPVGLLWCGWGAQAVTHRIVPDLGIGLFTHTAIILSQCASAYLYEAFTLYPVSATGAVYILRGLTGSGFPLFNLRMYQSLGYGWRTNMIAVVAVVAVVVGTCCPLEVCYQTEIYGKGALMSILPGVTTDPRKLEEQARESLGVRAFNYVAGGAGEKATMDSNRLAFRQWKLIPRMMRNTPEQDVSVELFGQKYDNPLIVAPVGVQGIFHEDKETGLAEVCEEVGVPYTMSTASTSSIEDVATANKDGKRWYQLYWPKDNDITLSLLKRAKENGFSVLVVTLDTWSLAWRPADLDNAYVPFIKGVGNQVGFSDPVFRAKFEKETGSKIEEDIIGASRAWIGGIFAGSPHSWEDLAFLRKNWDGPIVLKGIQHVEDARLALKHGCDGIVVSNHGGRFFHLLFLFISNFRLGRQVDGAIGSLDVLPEIVDAVGEKMTVLFDSGIRTGSDVIKALCLGAKAVLVGRPVIYGLSIQGRDGARQVLKGLLTDLWQNMGLSGIRTVKDCDRSQIRKVRYGGDLKAMM
;
A
#
# COMPACT_ATOMS: atom_id res chain seq x y z
N MET A 1 33.80 -17.91 2.16
CA MET A 1 34.22 -16.94 1.12
C MET A 1 34.21 -17.51 -0.32
N ARG A 2 33.19 -18.29 -0.74
CA ARG A 2 33.00 -18.74 -2.15
C ARG A 2 31.53 -18.81 -2.61
N VAL A 3 30.63 -18.05 -1.98
CA VAL A 3 29.21 -17.95 -2.40
C VAL A 3 29.01 -16.92 -3.54
N SER A 4 30.01 -16.08 -3.82
CA SER A 4 29.94 -14.99 -4.83
C SER A 4 30.00 -15.43 -6.30
N ARG A 5 30.08 -16.74 -6.58
CA ARG A 5 30.12 -17.28 -7.95
C ARG A 5 28.82 -17.96 -8.40
N ASN A 6 27.80 -18.05 -7.54
CA ASN A 6 26.52 -18.65 -7.93
C ASN A 6 25.76 -17.72 -8.91
N PRO A 7 25.39 -18.19 -10.12
CA PRO A 7 24.73 -17.37 -11.15
C PRO A 7 23.36 -16.84 -10.70
N MET A 8 22.60 -17.57 -9.88
CA MET A 8 21.34 -17.08 -9.29
C MET A 8 21.60 -15.91 -8.32
N CYS A 9 22.60 -16.02 -7.45
CA CYS A 9 22.95 -14.93 -6.53
C CYS A 9 23.49 -13.69 -7.26
N ARG A 10 24.16 -13.85 -8.42
CA ARG A 10 24.57 -12.71 -9.27
C ARG A 10 23.38 -12.07 -9.97
N ALA A 11 22.45 -12.86 -10.48
CA ALA A 11 21.22 -12.34 -11.09
C ALA A 11 20.38 -11.56 -10.07
N LEU A 12 20.25 -12.07 -8.83
CA LEU A 12 19.52 -11.40 -7.75
C LEU A 12 20.24 -10.15 -7.22
N LYS A 13 21.57 -10.18 -7.07
CA LYS A 13 22.37 -8.98 -6.74
C LYS A 13 22.28 -7.89 -7.81
N LYS A 14 22.22 -8.29 -9.09
CA LYS A 14 22.04 -7.37 -10.22
C LYS A 14 20.61 -6.78 -10.27
N LYS A 15 19.62 -7.50 -9.74
CA LYS A 15 18.21 -7.07 -9.69
C LYS A 15 17.88 -6.20 -8.47
N ASN A 16 18.55 -6.41 -7.33
CA ASN A 16 18.14 -5.83 -6.03
C ASN A 16 19.17 -4.86 -5.40
N GLY A 17 20.19 -4.43 -6.14
CA GLY A 17 21.29 -3.59 -5.61
C GLY A 17 22.32 -4.39 -4.82
N GLU A 18 23.55 -3.88 -4.72
CA GLU A 18 24.70 -4.64 -4.19
C GLU A 18 24.62 -5.01 -2.69
N ASN A 19 23.66 -4.44 -1.96
CA ASN A 19 23.40 -4.80 -0.57
C ASN A 19 22.68 -6.14 -0.49
N GLY A 20 23.44 -7.16 -0.12
CA GLY A 20 22.93 -8.52 -0.01
C GLY A 20 22.06 -8.69 1.23
N ASN A 21 20.74 -8.59 1.08
CA ASN A 21 19.81 -8.90 2.17
C ASN A 21 19.97 -10.37 2.63
N PRO A 22 19.78 -10.69 3.93
CA PRO A 22 19.95 -12.03 4.48
C PRO A 22 19.12 -13.10 3.75
N GLU A 23 17.96 -12.73 3.22
CA GLU A 23 17.04 -13.60 2.49
C GLU A 23 17.67 -14.19 1.22
N PHE A 24 18.71 -13.58 0.66
CA PHE A 24 19.47 -14.16 -0.46
C PHE A 24 20.23 -15.43 -0.08
N ARG A 25 20.45 -15.67 1.22
CA ARG A 25 21.09 -16.90 1.73
C ARG A 25 20.12 -18.08 1.78
N VAL A 26 18.81 -17.84 1.74
CA VAL A 26 17.79 -18.90 1.78
C VAL A 26 17.25 -19.30 0.39
N VAL A 27 17.65 -18.61 -0.68
CA VAL A 27 17.19 -18.89 -2.06
C VAL A 27 17.51 -20.32 -2.51
N LEU A 28 18.65 -20.86 -2.06
CA LEU A 28 19.01 -22.26 -2.33
C LEU A 28 18.29 -23.24 -1.40
N MET A 29 17.68 -22.79 -0.30
CA MET A 29 16.92 -23.68 0.60
C MET A 29 15.64 -24.17 -0.04
N SER A 30 14.94 -23.33 -0.80
CA SER A 30 13.64 -23.67 -1.42
C SER A 30 13.71 -24.85 -2.41
N PRO A 31 14.65 -24.91 -3.38
CA PRO A 31 14.81 -26.11 -4.21
C PRO A 31 15.49 -27.26 -3.44
N ALA A 32 16.39 -26.96 -2.48
CA ALA A 32 17.08 -28.00 -1.72
C ALA A 32 16.20 -28.69 -0.68
N SER A 33 15.09 -28.10 -0.23
CA SER A 33 14.20 -28.66 0.79
C SER A 33 13.32 -29.81 0.27
N ILE A 34 13.19 -29.95 -1.05
CA ILE A 34 12.41 -31.00 -1.71
C ILE A 34 13.21 -32.32 -1.80
N LEU A 35 14.54 -32.24 -1.82
CA LEU A 35 15.42 -33.38 -2.03
C LEU A 35 15.64 -34.29 -0.79
N PRO A 36 15.62 -33.80 0.47
CA PRO A 36 15.73 -34.66 1.65
C PRO A 36 14.62 -35.72 1.76
N PRO A 37 13.33 -35.41 1.52
CA PRO A 37 12.29 -36.43 1.42
C PRO A 37 12.61 -37.49 0.35
N VAL A 38 13.09 -37.08 -0.82
CA VAL A 38 13.45 -38.00 -1.92
C VAL A 38 14.62 -38.91 -1.52
N GLY A 39 15.68 -38.36 -0.90
CA GLY A 39 16.82 -39.14 -0.42
C GLY A 39 16.45 -40.13 0.69
N LEU A 40 15.54 -39.73 1.60
CA LEU A 40 15.00 -40.60 2.65
C LEU A 40 14.15 -41.73 2.06
N LEU A 41 13.26 -41.45 1.11
CA LEU A 41 12.46 -42.46 0.43
C LEU A 41 13.35 -43.46 -0.32
N TRP A 42 14.35 -42.96 -1.05
CA TRP A 42 15.31 -43.79 -1.79
C TRP A 42 16.10 -44.70 -0.85
N CYS A 43 16.63 -44.16 0.26
CA CYS A 43 17.34 -44.95 1.27
C CYS A 43 16.43 -46.01 1.92
N GLY A 44 15.20 -45.65 2.28
CA GLY A 44 14.27 -46.55 2.95
C GLY A 44 13.93 -47.80 2.15
N TRP A 45 13.66 -47.64 0.86
CA TRP A 45 13.32 -48.77 -0.03
C TRP A 45 14.54 -49.45 -0.64
N GLY A 46 15.69 -48.76 -0.71
CA GLY A 46 16.96 -49.32 -1.15
C GLY A 46 17.66 -50.19 -0.09
N ALA A 47 17.24 -50.14 1.17
CA ALA A 47 17.87 -50.88 2.28
C ALA A 47 17.42 -52.34 2.43
N GLN A 48 16.74 -52.92 1.42
CA GLN A 48 16.29 -54.31 1.44
C GLN A 48 17.45 -55.28 1.17
N ALA A 49 17.35 -56.52 1.66
CA ALA A 49 18.41 -57.53 1.50
C ALA A 49 18.68 -57.92 0.02
N VAL A 50 17.71 -57.64 -0.86
CA VAL A 50 17.75 -57.97 -2.30
C VAL A 50 18.32 -56.84 -3.18
N THR A 51 18.53 -55.64 -2.63
CA THR A 51 19.02 -54.48 -3.37
C THR A 51 20.53 -54.32 -3.21
N HIS A 52 21.21 -53.98 -4.30
CA HIS A 52 22.67 -53.75 -4.28
C HIS A 52 23.02 -52.60 -3.33
N ARG A 53 24.07 -52.77 -2.51
CA ARG A 53 24.44 -51.83 -1.42
C ARG A 53 24.65 -50.38 -1.87
N ILE A 54 25.00 -50.16 -3.14
CA ILE A 54 25.15 -48.83 -3.72
C ILE A 54 23.85 -48.00 -3.72
N VAL A 55 22.68 -48.65 -3.78
CA VAL A 55 21.37 -47.99 -3.89
C VAL A 55 21.02 -47.19 -2.62
N PRO A 56 21.07 -47.76 -1.40
CA PRO A 56 20.84 -46.98 -0.19
C PRO A 56 21.96 -45.96 0.07
N ASP A 57 23.21 -46.24 -0.33
CA ASP A 57 24.34 -45.30 -0.19
C ASP A 57 24.12 -44.03 -1.02
N LEU A 58 23.57 -44.14 -2.24
CA LEU A 58 23.20 -42.99 -3.06
C LEU A 58 22.06 -42.17 -2.44
N GLY A 59 21.05 -42.83 -1.85
CA GLY A 59 19.96 -42.16 -1.14
C GLY A 59 20.44 -41.38 0.11
N ILE A 60 21.33 -41.98 0.90
CA ILE A 60 21.98 -41.33 2.05
C ILE A 60 22.87 -40.18 1.58
N GLY A 61 23.61 -40.36 0.49
CA GLY A 61 24.42 -39.31 -0.14
C GLY A 61 23.58 -38.10 -0.53
N LEU A 62 22.42 -38.32 -1.15
CA LEU A 62 21.49 -37.25 -1.53
C LEU A 62 20.92 -36.51 -0.31
N PHE A 63 20.47 -37.25 0.72
CA PHE A 63 19.95 -36.67 1.96
C PHE A 63 21.01 -35.86 2.70
N THR A 64 22.21 -36.42 2.88
CA THR A 64 23.30 -35.75 3.63
C THR A 64 23.80 -34.51 2.91
N HIS A 65 23.99 -34.59 1.59
CA HIS A 65 24.44 -33.44 0.80
C HIS A 65 23.43 -32.28 0.86
N THR A 66 22.14 -32.58 0.76
CA THR A 66 21.08 -31.56 0.80
C THR A 66 20.84 -31.02 2.21
N ALA A 67 20.93 -31.85 3.24
CA ALA A 67 20.90 -31.40 4.64
C ALA A 67 22.06 -30.46 4.98
N ILE A 68 23.26 -30.69 4.42
CA ILE A 68 24.40 -29.78 4.58
C ILE A 68 24.09 -28.43 3.91
N ILE A 69 23.55 -28.43 2.68
CA ILE A 69 23.18 -27.20 1.99
C ILE A 69 22.14 -26.40 2.80
N LEU A 70 21.08 -27.05 3.28
CA LEU A 70 20.05 -26.43 4.12
C LEU A 70 20.63 -25.86 5.41
N SER A 71 21.49 -26.62 6.10
CA SER A 71 22.14 -26.18 7.32
C SER A 71 23.05 -24.97 7.09
N GLN A 72 23.83 -24.96 6.01
CA GLN A 72 24.74 -23.86 5.68
C GLN A 72 23.98 -22.58 5.29
N CYS A 73 22.88 -22.72 4.54
CA CYS A 73 22.02 -21.61 4.17
C CYS A 73 21.33 -21.00 5.40
N ALA A 74 20.79 -21.83 6.29
CA ALA A 74 20.18 -21.39 7.54
C ALA A 74 21.20 -20.68 8.45
N SER A 75 22.40 -21.24 8.61
CA SER A 75 23.46 -20.60 9.39
C SER A 75 23.92 -19.26 8.81
N ALA A 76 24.06 -19.16 7.48
CA ALA A 76 24.43 -17.91 6.81
C ALA A 76 23.33 -16.84 6.95
N TYR A 77 22.05 -17.24 6.86
CA TYR A 77 20.91 -16.37 7.11
C TYR A 77 20.92 -15.84 8.55
N LEU A 78 21.06 -16.71 9.55
CA LEU A 78 21.04 -16.32 10.96
C LEU A 78 22.17 -15.34 11.30
N TYR A 79 23.35 -15.54 10.70
CA TYR A 79 24.51 -14.68 10.93
C TYR A 79 24.29 -13.26 10.37
N GLU A 80 23.63 -13.14 9.22
CA GLU A 80 23.36 -11.85 8.57
C GLU A 80 22.08 -11.18 9.12
N ALA A 81 21.09 -11.95 9.54
CA ALA A 81 19.81 -11.45 10.08
C ALA A 81 19.93 -10.97 11.54
N PHE A 82 20.80 -11.58 12.35
CA PHE A 82 20.99 -11.24 13.77
C PHE A 82 22.35 -10.60 14.01
N THR A 83 22.58 -9.41 13.44
CA THR A 83 23.90 -8.74 13.45
C THR A 83 24.45 -8.46 14.85
N LEU A 84 23.58 -8.17 15.83
CA LEU A 84 23.97 -7.89 17.22
C LEU A 84 24.23 -9.16 18.05
N TYR A 85 23.61 -10.29 17.72
CA TYR A 85 23.70 -11.55 18.47
C TYR A 85 23.83 -12.80 17.58
N PRO A 86 24.74 -12.82 16.59
CA PRO A 86 24.77 -13.88 15.57
C PRO A 86 25.19 -15.23 16.19
N VAL A 87 26.06 -15.20 17.19
CA VAL A 87 26.55 -16.38 17.91
C VAL A 87 25.44 -16.98 18.78
N SER A 88 24.65 -16.15 19.47
CA SER A 88 23.55 -16.61 20.31
C SER A 88 22.41 -17.21 19.48
N ALA A 89 22.04 -16.56 18.38
CA ALA A 89 21.02 -17.08 17.45
C ALA A 89 21.44 -18.43 16.84
N THR A 90 22.71 -18.52 16.44
CA THR A 90 23.29 -19.76 15.92
C THR A 90 23.34 -20.85 17.00
N GLY A 91 23.73 -20.50 18.23
CA GLY A 91 23.79 -21.40 19.39
C GLY A 91 22.42 -21.96 19.77
N ALA A 92 21.37 -21.12 19.79
CA ALA A 92 20.00 -21.55 20.05
C ALA A 92 19.52 -22.61 19.03
N VAL A 93 19.86 -22.42 17.75
CA VAL A 93 19.53 -23.39 16.70
C VAL A 93 20.30 -24.70 16.87
N TYR A 94 21.58 -24.66 17.26
CA TYR A 94 22.32 -25.87 17.58
C TYR A 94 21.75 -26.62 18.79
N ILE A 95 21.28 -25.91 19.82
CA ILE A 95 20.61 -26.51 20.98
C ILE A 95 19.31 -27.19 20.55
N LEU A 96 18.44 -26.49 19.81
CA LEU A 96 17.18 -27.05 19.31
C LEU A 96 17.40 -28.27 18.41
N ARG A 97 18.39 -28.20 17.52
CA ARG A 97 18.79 -29.34 16.68
C ARG A 97 19.31 -30.51 17.52
N GLY A 98 20.10 -30.23 18.55
CA GLY A 98 20.59 -31.22 19.50
C GLY A 98 19.47 -31.92 20.27
N LEU A 99 18.50 -31.15 20.78
CA LEU A 99 17.31 -31.66 21.48
C LEU A 99 16.43 -32.52 20.55
N THR A 100 16.24 -32.09 19.31
CA THR A 100 15.46 -32.84 18.32
C THR A 100 16.20 -34.12 17.89
N GLY A 101 17.52 -34.03 17.71
CA GLY A 101 18.38 -35.15 17.34
C GLY A 101 18.56 -36.18 18.46
N SER A 102 18.53 -35.77 19.73
CA SER A 102 18.65 -36.67 20.88
C SER A 102 17.37 -37.46 21.16
N GLY A 103 16.20 -36.93 20.77
CA GLY A 103 14.92 -37.63 20.88
C GLY A 103 14.81 -38.83 19.93
N PHE A 104 15.37 -38.73 18.72
CA PHE A 104 15.18 -39.73 17.67
C PHE A 104 15.71 -41.14 18.02
N PRO A 105 16.90 -41.30 18.63
CA PRO A 105 17.37 -42.60 19.12
C PRO A 105 16.44 -43.29 20.14
N LEU A 106 15.65 -42.54 20.92
CA LEU A 106 14.80 -43.09 21.98
C LEU A 106 13.66 -43.97 21.45
N PHE A 107 13.22 -43.74 20.21
CA PHE A 107 12.13 -44.50 19.58
C PHE A 107 12.53 -45.18 18.26
N ASN A 108 13.74 -44.93 17.74
CA ASN A 108 14.23 -45.49 16.48
C ASN A 108 14.18 -47.03 16.44
N LEU A 109 14.62 -47.71 17.51
CA LEU A 109 14.60 -49.17 17.60
C LEU A 109 13.17 -49.74 17.56
N ARG A 110 12.23 -49.12 18.28
CA ARG A 110 10.81 -49.54 18.28
C ARG A 110 10.14 -49.28 16.93
N MET A 111 10.43 -48.14 16.30
CA MET A 111 9.94 -47.82 14.96
C MET A 111 10.42 -48.84 13.93
N TYR A 112 11.69 -49.26 14.03
CA TYR A 112 12.26 -50.26 13.14
C TYR A 112 11.61 -51.63 13.27
N GLN A 113 11.41 -52.09 14.51
CA GLN A 113 10.77 -53.38 14.79
C GLN A 113 9.30 -53.41 14.37
N SER A 114 8.60 -52.26 14.42
CA SER A 114 7.16 -52.19 14.15
C SER A 114 6.82 -51.92 12.67
N LEU A 115 7.64 -51.11 11.98
CA LEU A 115 7.33 -50.60 10.63
C LEU A 115 8.25 -51.17 9.54
N GLY A 116 9.37 -51.82 9.90
CA GLY A 116 10.39 -52.23 8.95
C GLY A 116 11.13 -51.06 8.30
N TYR A 117 12.15 -51.38 7.49
CA TYR A 117 13.09 -50.40 6.92
C TYR A 117 12.43 -49.35 6.00
N GLY A 118 11.54 -49.78 5.10
CA GLY A 118 10.90 -48.89 4.12
C GLY A 118 9.91 -47.92 4.77
N TRP A 119 8.92 -48.46 5.49
CA TRP A 119 7.84 -47.68 6.06
C TRP A 119 8.28 -46.70 7.15
N ARG A 120 9.30 -47.05 7.94
CA ARG A 120 9.94 -46.10 8.87
C ARG A 120 10.40 -44.83 8.16
N THR A 121 11.06 -45.01 7.02
CA THR A 121 11.72 -43.91 6.30
C THR A 121 10.70 -43.09 5.50
N ASN A 122 9.59 -43.72 5.04
CA ASN A 122 8.42 -43.02 4.53
C ASN A 122 7.79 -42.09 5.57
N MET A 123 7.62 -42.53 6.81
CA MET A 123 7.02 -41.71 7.86
C MET A 123 7.83 -40.43 8.13
N ILE A 124 9.17 -40.56 8.15
CA ILE A 124 10.09 -39.42 8.32
C ILE A 124 10.05 -38.50 7.09
N ALA A 125 9.99 -39.07 5.88
CA ALA A 125 9.85 -38.30 4.65
C ALA A 125 8.52 -37.52 4.60
N VAL A 126 7.41 -38.11 5.05
CA VAL A 126 6.09 -37.44 5.12
C VAL A 126 6.11 -36.29 6.12
N VAL A 127 6.69 -36.47 7.31
CA VAL A 127 6.88 -35.38 8.28
C VAL A 127 7.74 -34.26 7.69
N ALA A 128 8.80 -34.61 6.94
CA ALA A 128 9.63 -33.62 6.25
C ALA A 128 8.84 -32.87 5.15
N VAL A 129 7.98 -33.53 4.39
CA VAL A 129 7.11 -32.90 3.38
C VAL A 129 6.11 -31.94 4.04
N VAL A 130 5.46 -32.36 5.13
CA VAL A 130 4.52 -31.51 5.88
C VAL A 130 5.22 -30.25 6.41
N ALA A 131 6.43 -30.39 6.97
CA ALA A 131 7.21 -29.26 7.44
C ALA A 131 7.60 -28.27 6.31
N VAL A 132 7.87 -28.77 5.10
CA VAL A 132 8.15 -27.94 3.90
C VAL A 132 6.91 -27.19 3.42
N VAL A 133 5.73 -27.84 3.43
CA VAL A 133 4.47 -27.22 3.01
C VAL A 133 4.01 -26.14 3.99
N VAL A 134 4.08 -26.40 5.29
CA VAL A 134 3.71 -25.42 6.34
C VAL A 134 4.62 -24.19 6.31
N GLY A 135 5.90 -24.35 5.96
CA GLY A 135 6.86 -23.23 5.87
C GLY A 135 6.73 -22.35 4.62
N THR A 136 5.96 -22.76 3.60
CA THR A 136 5.92 -22.08 2.28
C THR A 136 4.58 -21.46 1.91
N CYS A 137 3.50 -21.70 2.67
CA CYS A 137 2.13 -21.38 2.25
C CYS A 137 1.33 -20.45 3.18
N CYS A 138 1.97 -19.49 3.88
CA CYS A 138 1.21 -18.49 4.66
C CYS A 138 1.02 -17.20 3.84
N PRO A 139 -0.22 -16.79 3.49
CA PRO A 139 -0.48 -15.50 2.85
C PRO A 139 0.02 -14.34 3.71
N LEU A 140 0.48 -13.27 3.07
CA LEU A 140 1.03 -12.09 3.73
C LEU A 140 0.03 -11.46 4.74
N GLU A 141 -1.29 -11.58 4.50
CA GLU A 141 -2.34 -11.00 5.36
C GLU A 141 -2.57 -11.75 6.69
N VAL A 142 -2.38 -13.07 6.72
CA VAL A 142 -2.41 -13.88 7.97
C VAL A 142 -1.15 -13.60 8.83
N CYS A 143 -0.13 -13.05 8.18
CA CYS A 143 1.20 -12.96 8.73
C CYS A 143 1.41 -11.77 9.66
N TYR A 144 0.73 -10.62 9.46
CA TYR A 144 1.11 -9.40 10.19
C TYR A 144 0.65 -9.34 11.65
N GLN A 145 -0.60 -9.75 11.97
CA GLN A 145 -1.04 -9.85 13.38
C GLN A 145 -0.20 -10.90 14.13
N THR A 146 0.05 -12.04 13.50
CA THR A 146 0.91 -13.11 14.04
C THR A 146 2.34 -12.62 14.23
N GLU A 147 2.87 -11.82 13.31
CA GLU A 147 4.18 -11.18 13.41
C GLU A 147 4.23 -10.22 14.61
N ILE A 148 3.21 -9.37 14.81
CA ILE A 148 3.13 -8.46 15.96
C ILE A 148 3.12 -9.25 17.27
N TYR A 149 2.25 -10.26 17.41
CA TYR A 149 2.21 -11.08 18.62
C TYR A 149 3.50 -11.88 18.82
N GLY A 150 4.06 -12.45 17.75
CA GLY A 150 5.29 -13.21 17.81
C GLY A 150 6.46 -12.34 18.29
N LYS A 151 6.66 -11.17 17.68
CA LYS A 151 7.70 -10.22 18.08
C LYS A 151 7.47 -9.67 19.49
N GLY A 152 6.22 -9.32 19.82
CA GLY A 152 5.88 -8.78 21.13
C GLY A 152 6.00 -9.80 22.26
N ALA A 153 5.42 -10.99 22.09
CA ALA A 153 5.39 -12.01 23.14
C ALA A 153 6.72 -12.76 23.28
N LEU A 154 7.46 -13.00 22.19
CA LEU A 154 8.69 -13.79 22.23
C LEU A 154 9.96 -12.94 22.33
N MET A 155 9.94 -11.70 21.82
CA MET A 155 11.12 -10.84 21.75
C MET A 155 10.93 -9.49 22.46
N SER A 156 9.76 -9.22 23.04
CA SER A 156 9.41 -7.93 23.64
C SER A 156 9.56 -6.73 22.69
N ILE A 157 9.46 -6.99 21.37
CA ILE A 157 9.51 -5.95 20.34
C ILE A 157 8.07 -5.57 19.97
N LEU A 158 7.67 -4.36 20.37
CA LEU A 158 6.34 -3.81 20.08
C LEU A 158 6.33 -3.05 18.74
N PRO A 159 5.17 -2.93 18.07
CA PRO A 159 5.06 -2.13 16.86
C PRO A 159 5.34 -0.66 17.18
N GLY A 160 6.07 0.00 16.29
CA GLY A 160 6.44 1.40 16.45
C GLY A 160 5.29 2.36 16.14
N VAL A 161 4.36 1.94 15.28
CA VAL A 161 3.11 2.65 15.01
C VAL A 161 1.97 1.95 15.73
N THR A 162 1.09 2.73 16.35
CA THR A 162 -0.08 2.19 17.03
C THR A 162 -1.02 1.44 16.08
N THR A 163 -1.52 0.30 16.51
CA THR A 163 -2.55 -0.46 15.79
C THR A 163 -3.97 0.02 16.11
N ASP A 164 -4.13 0.96 17.05
CA ASP A 164 -5.43 1.59 17.36
C ASP A 164 -5.66 2.78 16.43
N PRO A 165 -6.61 2.69 15.47
CA PRO A 165 -6.87 3.76 14.51
C PRO A 165 -7.31 5.08 15.16
N ARG A 166 -7.72 5.07 16.43
CA ARG A 166 -8.09 6.27 17.19
C ARG A 166 -6.89 7.03 17.75
N LYS A 167 -5.75 6.35 17.91
CA LYS A 167 -4.52 6.91 18.50
C LYS A 167 -3.51 7.34 17.44
N LEU A 168 -3.68 6.90 16.20
CA LEU A 168 -2.72 7.12 15.12
C LEU A 168 -2.48 8.62 14.82
N GLU A 169 -3.55 9.42 14.81
CA GLU A 169 -3.45 10.87 14.59
C GLU A 169 -2.72 11.57 15.75
N GLU A 170 -2.98 11.16 16.98
CA GLU A 170 -2.32 11.71 18.17
C GLU A 170 -0.83 11.35 18.19
N GLN A 171 -0.49 10.09 17.90
CA GLN A 171 0.91 9.67 17.81
C GLN A 171 1.67 10.44 16.71
N ALA A 172 1.02 10.73 15.57
CA ALA A 172 1.61 11.57 14.53
C ALA A 172 1.71 13.05 14.92
N ARG A 173 0.82 13.54 15.80
CA ARG A 173 0.93 14.89 16.39
C ARG A 173 2.18 15.03 17.24
N GLU A 174 2.53 13.98 18.00
CA GLU A 174 3.75 13.94 18.82
C GLU A 174 5.03 13.87 17.97
N SER A 175 4.97 13.27 16.78
CA SER A 175 6.14 13.12 15.91
C SER A 175 6.37 14.31 14.96
N LEU A 176 5.34 15.11 14.67
CA LEU A 176 5.41 16.23 13.73
C LEU A 176 5.55 17.59 14.40
N GLY A 177 6.25 18.50 13.72
CA GLY A 177 6.15 19.92 14.04
C GLY A 177 4.74 20.46 13.78
N VAL A 178 4.29 21.41 14.61
CA VAL A 178 2.92 21.97 14.60
C VAL A 178 2.41 22.34 13.20
N ARG A 179 3.26 22.99 12.38
CA ARG A 179 2.88 23.40 11.01
C ARG A 179 2.60 22.20 10.09
N ALA A 180 3.47 21.20 10.11
CA ALA A 180 3.30 19.99 9.31
C ALA A 180 2.08 19.18 9.77
N PHE A 181 1.90 19.05 11.10
CA PHE A 181 0.72 18.40 11.67
C PHE A 181 -0.57 19.11 11.27
N ASN A 182 -0.63 20.44 11.44
CA ASN A 182 -1.82 21.23 11.10
C ASN A 182 -2.18 21.12 9.62
N TYR A 183 -1.19 21.04 8.72
CA TYR A 183 -1.42 20.87 7.29
C TYR A 183 -2.07 19.51 6.95
N VAL A 184 -1.73 18.43 7.69
CA VAL A 184 -2.32 17.10 7.47
C VAL A 184 -3.60 16.84 8.30
N ALA A 185 -3.65 17.26 9.55
CA ALA A 185 -4.82 17.11 10.40
C ALA A 185 -5.92 18.12 10.06
N GLY A 186 -5.54 19.25 9.48
CA GLY A 186 -6.42 20.34 9.09
C GLY A 186 -7.56 19.92 8.16
N GLY A 187 -8.63 20.70 8.25
CA GLY A 187 -9.84 20.65 7.45
C GLY A 187 -10.31 22.07 7.14
N ALA A 188 -11.31 22.18 6.28
CA ALA A 188 -11.91 23.48 6.04
C ALA A 188 -12.85 23.90 7.15
N GLY A 189 -12.94 25.21 7.36
CA GLY A 189 -13.86 25.82 8.31
C GLY A 189 -13.78 25.16 9.69
N GLU A 190 -14.93 24.76 10.24
CA GLU A 190 -15.00 24.11 11.56
C GLU A 190 -14.77 22.59 11.52
N LYS A 191 -14.47 22.03 10.34
CA LYS A 191 -14.27 20.59 10.08
C LYS A 191 -15.54 19.74 10.12
N ALA A 192 -16.74 20.34 10.12
CA ALA A 192 -18.02 19.64 10.19
C ALA A 192 -18.17 18.52 9.13
N THR A 193 -17.64 18.73 7.93
CA THR A 193 -17.70 17.70 6.90
C THR A 193 -16.70 16.56 7.12
N MET A 194 -15.56 16.83 7.77
CA MET A 194 -14.65 15.75 8.20
C MET A 194 -15.34 14.85 9.23
N ASP A 195 -16.09 15.45 10.14
CA ASP A 195 -16.90 14.71 11.11
C ASP A 195 -18.03 13.95 10.43
N SER A 196 -18.69 14.57 9.45
CA SER A 196 -19.72 13.94 8.61
C SER A 196 -19.17 12.72 7.86
N ASN A 197 -17.97 12.81 7.29
CA ASN A 197 -17.29 11.67 6.66
C ASN A 197 -17.11 10.50 7.64
N ARG A 198 -16.75 10.77 8.90
CA ARG A 198 -16.62 9.70 9.92
C ARG A 198 -17.97 9.20 10.42
N LEU A 199 -18.95 10.09 10.57
CA LEU A 199 -20.30 9.74 11.00
C LEU A 199 -20.98 8.80 10.00
N ALA A 200 -20.83 9.04 8.69
CA ALA A 200 -21.40 8.19 7.65
C ALA A 200 -20.96 6.72 7.81
N PHE A 201 -19.67 6.47 8.08
CA PHE A 201 -19.17 5.11 8.37
C PHE A 201 -19.73 4.50 9.67
N ARG A 202 -20.01 5.33 10.68
CA ARG A 202 -20.58 4.85 11.95
C ARG A 202 -22.04 4.45 11.79
N GLN A 203 -22.79 5.07 10.88
CA GLN A 203 -24.18 4.74 10.62
C GLN A 203 -24.34 3.42 9.87
N TRP A 204 -23.36 2.99 9.08
CA TRP A 204 -23.38 1.68 8.43
C TRP A 204 -22.76 0.59 9.32
N LYS A 205 -23.50 -0.48 9.56
CA LYS A 205 -23.07 -1.63 10.37
C LYS A 205 -22.93 -2.88 9.52
N LEU A 206 -21.84 -3.62 9.71
CA LEU A 206 -21.68 -4.97 9.15
C LEU A 206 -22.58 -5.95 9.92
N ILE A 207 -23.13 -6.93 9.21
CA ILE A 207 -23.95 -8.01 9.76
C ILE A 207 -23.11 -9.30 9.71
N PRO A 208 -22.49 -9.74 10.82
CA PRO A 208 -21.70 -10.96 10.81
C PRO A 208 -22.56 -12.19 10.48
N ARG A 209 -22.01 -13.10 9.67
CA ARG A 209 -22.69 -14.33 9.24
C ARG A 209 -21.95 -15.55 9.79
N MET A 210 -22.58 -16.22 10.75
CA MET A 210 -22.03 -17.40 11.41
C MET A 210 -22.10 -18.64 10.53
N MET A 211 -21.27 -19.64 10.83
CA MET A 211 -21.22 -20.95 10.15
C MET A 211 -20.99 -20.87 8.63
N ARG A 212 -20.30 -19.81 8.17
CA ARG A 212 -19.80 -19.70 6.81
C ARG A 212 -18.34 -20.13 6.76
N ASN A 213 -18.06 -21.16 5.97
CA ASN A 213 -16.70 -21.63 5.78
C ASN A 213 -15.95 -20.73 4.79
N THR A 214 -14.93 -19.99 5.25
CA THR A 214 -14.12 -19.07 4.43
C THR A 214 -12.60 -19.32 4.50
N PRO A 215 -12.09 -20.56 4.45
CA PRO A 215 -10.66 -20.81 4.23
C PRO A 215 -10.36 -20.40 2.79
N GLU A 216 -9.28 -19.66 2.53
CA GLU A 216 -8.97 -19.06 1.22
C GLU A 216 -9.86 -17.86 0.86
N GLN A 217 -9.72 -16.79 1.64
CA GLN A 217 -10.27 -15.48 1.30
C GLN A 217 -9.49 -14.87 0.13
N ASP A 218 -10.21 -14.27 -0.81
CA ASP A 218 -9.64 -13.56 -1.96
C ASP A 218 -10.02 -12.07 -1.89
N VAL A 219 -9.04 -11.24 -1.55
CA VAL A 219 -9.23 -9.78 -1.47
C VAL A 219 -8.89 -9.07 -2.78
N SER A 220 -8.52 -9.80 -3.83
CA SER A 220 -8.13 -9.21 -5.11
C SER A 220 -9.32 -8.57 -5.84
N VAL A 221 -9.01 -7.55 -6.64
CA VAL A 221 -9.99 -6.82 -7.46
C VAL A 221 -9.47 -6.63 -8.88
N GLU A 222 -10.38 -6.39 -9.81
CA GLU A 222 -10.06 -6.02 -11.17
C GLU A 222 -10.48 -4.57 -11.41
N LEU A 223 -9.53 -3.72 -11.79
CA LEU A 223 -9.78 -2.32 -12.12
C LEU A 223 -9.17 -2.05 -13.49
N PHE A 224 -9.97 -1.50 -14.40
CA PHE A 224 -9.53 -1.11 -15.75
C PHE A 224 -8.82 -2.24 -16.53
N GLY A 225 -9.32 -3.48 -16.39
CA GLY A 225 -8.75 -4.66 -17.05
C GLY A 225 -7.43 -5.16 -16.44
N GLN A 226 -7.03 -4.67 -15.27
CA GLN A 226 -5.88 -5.16 -14.52
C GLN A 226 -6.29 -5.75 -13.19
N LYS A 227 -5.69 -6.90 -12.83
CA LYS A 227 -5.82 -7.49 -11.50
C LYS A 227 -4.93 -6.75 -10.50
N TYR A 228 -5.50 -6.42 -9.36
CA TYR A 228 -4.84 -5.87 -8.18
C TYR A 228 -5.02 -6.84 -7.01
N ASP A 229 -3.98 -7.00 -6.18
CA ASP A 229 -3.97 -8.01 -5.12
C ASP A 229 -4.95 -7.69 -3.98
N ASN A 230 -5.33 -6.42 -3.82
CA ASN A 230 -6.25 -5.94 -2.80
C ASN A 230 -7.01 -4.68 -3.28
N PRO A 231 -8.09 -4.26 -2.60
CA PRO A 231 -8.89 -3.12 -3.02
C PRO A 231 -8.39 -1.79 -2.45
N LEU A 232 -7.20 -1.73 -1.86
CA LEU A 232 -6.64 -0.50 -1.30
C LEU A 232 -5.73 0.16 -2.34
N ILE A 233 -5.80 1.48 -2.41
CA ILE A 233 -4.91 2.33 -3.20
C ILE A 233 -4.45 3.47 -2.28
N VAL A 234 -3.18 3.89 -2.35
CA VAL A 234 -2.75 5.10 -1.64
C VAL A 234 -3.28 6.32 -2.38
N ALA A 235 -4.05 7.15 -1.66
CA ALA A 235 -4.63 8.38 -2.19
C ALA A 235 -3.54 9.40 -2.55
N PRO A 236 -3.75 10.26 -3.56
CA PRO A 236 -2.79 11.31 -3.88
C PRO A 236 -2.74 12.33 -2.74
N VAL A 237 -1.62 12.32 -2.01
CA VAL A 237 -1.28 13.33 -1.01
C VAL A 237 0.02 13.98 -1.43
N GLY A 238 -0.02 15.28 -1.66
CA GLY A 238 1.16 16.07 -2.02
C GLY A 238 2.01 16.48 -0.82
N VAL A 239 3.16 17.06 -1.13
CA VAL A 239 4.06 17.74 -0.19
C VAL A 239 4.58 16.82 0.91
N GLN A 240 4.89 15.56 0.61
CA GLN A 240 5.18 14.57 1.66
C GLN A 240 6.49 14.83 2.40
N GLY A 241 7.40 15.62 1.82
CA GLY A 241 8.65 16.04 2.45
C GLY A 241 8.50 16.92 3.68
N ILE A 242 7.30 17.48 3.97
CA ILE A 242 7.06 18.16 5.26
C ILE A 242 6.71 17.18 6.38
N PHE A 243 6.37 15.93 6.04
CA PHE A 243 5.95 14.90 6.99
C PHE A 243 7.10 13.99 7.40
N HIS A 244 7.99 13.66 6.47
CA HIS A 244 9.18 12.84 6.72
C HIS A 244 10.18 13.00 5.57
N GLU A 245 11.47 12.77 5.82
CA GLU A 245 12.53 12.84 4.79
C GLU A 245 12.35 11.81 3.67
N ASP A 246 11.75 10.66 3.99
CA ASP A 246 11.41 9.58 3.04
C ASP A 246 10.42 10.03 1.96
N LYS A 247 9.58 11.03 2.26
CA LYS A 247 8.66 11.72 1.33
C LYS A 247 7.88 10.76 0.41
N GLU A 248 7.62 11.17 -0.83
CA GLU A 248 6.89 10.35 -1.81
C GLU A 248 7.67 9.11 -2.26
N THR A 249 9.00 9.21 -2.38
CA THR A 249 9.84 8.10 -2.87
C THR A 249 9.81 6.90 -1.92
N GLY A 250 9.96 7.13 -0.61
CA GLY A 250 9.91 6.06 0.38
C GLY A 250 8.51 5.48 0.52
N LEU A 251 7.46 6.29 0.43
CA LEU A 251 6.09 5.78 0.43
C LEU A 251 5.80 4.95 -0.83
N ALA A 252 6.31 5.38 -1.99
CA ALA A 252 6.14 4.65 -3.24
C ALA A 252 6.92 3.32 -3.22
N GLU A 253 8.12 3.27 -2.62
CA GLU A 253 8.83 2.00 -2.37
C GLU A 253 7.99 1.05 -1.51
N VAL A 254 7.44 1.53 -0.39
CA VAL A 254 6.59 0.71 0.50
C VAL A 254 5.34 0.19 -0.20
N CYS A 255 4.74 1.00 -1.07
CA CYS A 255 3.57 0.59 -1.85
C CYS A 255 3.89 -0.60 -2.77
N GLU A 256 5.07 -0.62 -3.38
CA GLU A 256 5.54 -1.78 -4.16
C GLU A 256 5.76 -3.00 -3.26
N GLU A 257 6.46 -2.85 -2.13
CA GLU A 257 6.76 -3.94 -1.20
C GLU A 257 5.49 -4.59 -0.62
N VAL A 258 4.45 -3.81 -0.35
CA VAL A 258 3.19 -4.28 0.25
C VAL A 258 2.18 -4.72 -0.81
N GLY A 259 2.40 -4.39 -2.09
CA GLY A 259 1.45 -4.69 -3.17
C GLY A 259 0.22 -3.78 -3.18
N VAL A 260 0.36 -2.52 -2.78
CA VAL A 260 -0.71 -1.50 -2.80
C VAL A 260 -0.38 -0.46 -3.87
N PRO A 261 -1.28 -0.14 -4.82
CA PRO A 261 -1.00 0.88 -5.82
C PRO A 261 -0.75 2.26 -5.21
N TYR A 262 0.27 2.96 -5.72
CA TYR A 262 0.61 4.32 -5.31
C TYR A 262 0.04 5.35 -6.28
N THR A 263 -0.72 6.34 -5.77
CA THR A 263 -1.16 7.49 -6.59
C THR A 263 -0.29 8.70 -6.30
N MET A 264 0.56 9.10 -7.25
CA MET A 264 1.43 10.28 -7.11
C MET A 264 0.65 11.57 -7.34
N SER A 265 0.85 12.58 -6.49
CA SER A 265 0.26 13.93 -6.67
C SER A 265 1.10 14.81 -7.60
N THR A 266 0.45 15.70 -8.36
CA THR A 266 1.15 16.79 -9.09
C THR A 266 1.87 17.75 -8.14
N ALA A 267 1.37 17.89 -6.91
CA ALA A 267 1.91 18.75 -5.87
C ALA A 267 2.95 18.01 -5.01
N SER A 268 3.98 17.43 -5.63
CA SER A 268 4.94 16.53 -4.98
C SER A 268 6.27 17.22 -4.62
N THR A 269 6.89 16.77 -3.52
CA THR A 269 8.29 17.10 -3.16
C THR A 269 9.34 16.25 -3.88
N SER A 270 8.91 15.41 -4.81
CA SER A 270 9.75 14.54 -5.64
C SER A 270 9.35 14.68 -7.11
N SER A 271 10.27 14.38 -8.03
CA SER A 271 9.95 14.35 -9.47
C SER A 271 9.13 13.10 -9.85
N ILE A 272 8.53 13.12 -11.04
CA ILE A 272 7.78 11.96 -11.57
C ILE A 272 8.72 10.76 -11.72
N GLU A 273 9.94 11.04 -12.18
CA GLU A 273 11.00 10.10 -12.48
C GLU A 273 11.56 9.45 -11.20
N ASP A 274 11.80 10.25 -10.14
CA ASP A 274 12.30 9.75 -8.86
C ASP A 274 11.28 8.80 -8.20
N VAL A 275 10.00 9.20 -8.20
CA VAL A 275 8.91 8.38 -7.64
C VAL A 275 8.76 7.08 -8.42
N ALA A 276 8.83 7.14 -9.75
CA ALA A 276 8.78 5.95 -10.58
C ALA A 276 9.96 5.02 -10.33
N THR A 277 11.17 5.57 -10.19
CA THR A 277 12.37 4.80 -9.88
C THR A 277 12.23 4.11 -8.52
N ALA A 278 11.76 4.83 -7.50
CA ALA A 278 11.57 4.28 -6.15
C ALA A 278 10.48 3.20 -6.09
N ASN A 279 9.41 3.34 -6.90
CA ASN A 279 8.32 2.37 -6.97
C ASN A 279 8.66 1.11 -7.79
N LYS A 280 9.85 0.99 -8.38
CA LYS A 280 10.36 -0.22 -9.08
C LYS A 280 9.37 -0.78 -10.12
N ASP A 281 8.81 -1.97 -9.90
CA ASP A 281 7.79 -2.61 -10.74
C ASP A 281 6.36 -2.45 -10.18
N GLY A 282 6.20 -1.68 -9.11
CA GLY A 282 4.94 -1.42 -8.42
C GLY A 282 3.92 -0.72 -9.31
N LYS A 283 2.64 -0.95 -8.99
CA LYS A 283 1.52 -0.29 -9.67
C LYS A 283 1.45 1.18 -9.26
N ARG A 284 1.52 2.09 -10.23
CA ARG A 284 1.47 3.53 -9.99
C ARG A 284 0.47 4.26 -10.88
N TRP A 285 -0.22 5.21 -10.27
CA TRP A 285 -1.21 6.10 -10.86
C TRP A 285 -0.75 7.54 -10.71
N TYR A 286 -1.06 8.39 -11.68
CA TYR A 286 -0.65 9.80 -11.67
C TYR A 286 -1.87 10.67 -11.46
N GLN A 287 -1.87 11.46 -10.39
CA GLN A 287 -2.88 12.46 -10.13
C GLN A 287 -2.45 13.80 -10.74
N LEU A 288 -3.29 14.29 -11.65
CA LEU A 288 -3.12 15.55 -12.35
C LEU A 288 -3.92 16.65 -11.66
N TYR A 289 -3.23 17.70 -11.19
CA TYR A 289 -3.82 19.03 -11.06
C TYR A 289 -3.67 19.69 -12.42
N TRP A 290 -4.79 19.76 -13.15
CA TRP A 290 -4.80 20.08 -14.57
C TRP A 290 -4.38 21.54 -14.82
N PRO A 291 -3.17 21.78 -15.36
CA PRO A 291 -2.75 23.13 -15.70
C PRO A 291 -3.63 23.72 -16.81
N LYS A 292 -3.88 25.03 -16.77
CA LYS A 292 -4.53 25.73 -17.90
C LYS A 292 -3.66 25.80 -19.16
N ASP A 293 -2.36 25.60 -19.01
CA ASP A 293 -1.40 25.57 -20.11
C ASP A 293 -1.35 24.16 -20.73
N ASN A 294 -1.76 24.05 -21.99
CA ASN A 294 -1.81 22.78 -22.71
C ASN A 294 -0.42 22.19 -22.96
N ASP A 295 0.61 22.99 -23.19
CA ASP A 295 1.96 22.46 -23.46
C ASP A 295 2.56 21.85 -22.20
N ILE A 296 2.36 22.51 -21.05
CA ILE A 296 2.75 21.97 -19.74
C ILE A 296 1.96 20.68 -19.48
N THR A 297 0.65 20.70 -19.72
CA THR A 297 -0.20 19.51 -19.55
C THR A 297 0.31 18.33 -20.40
N LEU A 298 0.64 18.55 -21.67
CA LEU A 298 1.21 17.52 -22.55
C LEU A 298 2.54 17.00 -22.03
N SER A 299 3.41 17.89 -21.53
CA SER A 299 4.70 17.50 -20.93
C SER A 299 4.50 16.59 -19.73
N LEU A 300 3.59 16.94 -18.81
CA LEU A 300 3.30 16.12 -17.63
C LEU A 300 2.71 14.75 -18.00
N LEU A 301 1.74 14.71 -18.92
CA LEU A 301 1.15 13.45 -19.38
C LEU A 301 2.20 12.55 -20.04
N LYS A 302 3.06 13.12 -20.89
CA LYS A 302 4.15 12.39 -21.52
C LYS A 302 5.11 11.82 -20.48
N ARG A 303 5.58 12.65 -19.54
CA ARG A 303 6.50 12.22 -18.48
C ARG A 303 5.91 11.13 -17.61
N ALA A 304 4.64 11.26 -17.20
CA ALA A 304 3.95 10.23 -16.44
C ALA A 304 3.88 8.91 -17.23
N LYS A 305 3.50 8.97 -18.51
CA LYS A 305 3.40 7.78 -19.36
C LYS A 305 4.76 7.09 -19.57
N GLU A 306 5.80 7.85 -19.88
CA GLU A 306 7.17 7.34 -20.08
C GLU A 306 7.74 6.68 -18.81
N ASN A 307 7.25 7.06 -17.63
CA ASN A 307 7.65 6.52 -16.33
C ASN A 307 6.70 5.43 -15.79
N GLY A 308 5.85 4.87 -16.65
CA GLY A 308 5.03 3.69 -16.33
C GLY A 308 3.80 3.98 -15.46
N PHE A 309 3.37 5.24 -15.36
CA PHE A 309 2.08 5.56 -14.75
C PHE A 309 0.94 5.08 -15.65
N SER A 310 0.05 4.28 -15.08
CA SER A 310 -0.94 3.51 -15.85
C SER A 310 -2.34 4.14 -15.87
N VAL A 311 -2.70 4.90 -14.83
CA VAL A 311 -4.01 5.53 -14.68
C VAL A 311 -3.83 7.01 -14.40
N LEU A 312 -4.60 7.86 -15.08
CA LEU A 312 -4.64 9.30 -14.87
C LEU A 312 -5.81 9.66 -13.96
N VAL A 313 -5.52 10.16 -12.77
CA VAL A 313 -6.52 10.63 -11.80
C VAL A 313 -6.62 12.15 -11.92
N VAL A 314 -7.70 12.67 -12.48
CA VAL A 314 -7.91 14.12 -12.65
C VAL A 314 -8.67 14.66 -11.46
N THR A 315 -8.03 15.49 -10.64
CA THR A 315 -8.67 16.07 -9.46
C THR A 315 -9.44 17.32 -9.86
N LEU A 316 -10.76 17.29 -9.74
CA LEU A 316 -11.66 18.37 -10.15
C LEU A 316 -11.96 19.35 -9.03
N ASP A 317 -11.76 18.94 -7.79
CA ASP A 317 -12.22 19.67 -6.63
C ASP A 317 -11.22 20.74 -6.14
N THR A 318 -9.96 20.78 -6.60
CA THR A 318 -8.93 21.70 -6.06
C THR A 318 -8.37 22.64 -7.12
N TRP A 319 -9.12 23.68 -7.49
CA TRP A 319 -8.67 24.73 -8.42
C TRP A 319 -8.42 26.09 -7.74
N SER A 320 -8.62 26.19 -6.42
CA SER A 320 -8.30 27.36 -5.57
C SER A 320 -7.72 26.90 -4.23
N LEU A 321 -7.17 27.81 -3.42
CA LEU A 321 -6.70 27.55 -2.05
C LEU A 321 -7.84 27.63 -1.00
N ALA A 322 -7.57 27.25 0.25
CA ALA A 322 -8.58 26.86 1.24
C ALA A 322 -8.75 27.76 2.45
N TRP A 323 -9.98 27.84 2.98
CA TRP A 323 -10.23 28.41 4.30
C TRP A 323 -9.97 27.33 5.33
N ARG A 324 -8.70 27.13 5.62
CA ARG A 324 -8.21 26.19 6.63
C ARG A 324 -7.68 27.01 7.79
N PRO A 325 -8.45 27.21 8.87
CA PRO A 325 -7.99 27.99 10.01
C PRO A 325 -6.61 27.55 10.52
N ALA A 326 -6.37 26.23 10.56
CA ALA A 326 -5.08 25.67 10.98
C ALA A 326 -3.88 26.11 10.10
N ASP A 327 -4.08 26.30 8.80
CA ASP A 327 -3.06 26.80 7.88
C ASP A 327 -2.98 28.34 7.93
N LEU A 328 -4.14 29.01 7.99
CA LEU A 328 -4.28 30.47 7.97
C LEU A 328 -3.70 31.14 9.22
N ASP A 329 -4.00 30.62 10.40
CA ASP A 329 -3.49 31.12 11.68
C ASP A 329 -1.97 31.00 11.78
N ASN A 330 -1.37 30.12 10.96
CA ASN A 330 0.07 29.90 10.88
C ASN A 330 0.70 30.48 9.59
N ALA A 331 -0.10 31.09 8.72
CA ALA A 331 0.28 31.52 7.36
C ALA A 331 1.11 30.45 6.61
N TYR A 332 0.72 29.18 6.73
CA TYR A 332 1.54 28.05 6.28
C TYR A 332 1.14 27.57 4.89
N VAL A 333 1.91 27.99 3.88
CA VAL A 333 1.77 27.54 2.49
C VAL A 333 3.13 27.04 1.98
N PRO A 334 3.41 25.72 2.05
CA PRO A 334 4.73 25.17 1.70
C PRO A 334 5.13 25.45 0.25
N PHE A 335 4.14 25.46 -0.67
CA PHE A 335 4.35 25.67 -2.09
C PHE A 335 5.06 26.98 -2.43
N ILE A 336 4.76 28.08 -1.72
CA ILE A 336 5.35 29.40 -2.03
C ILE A 336 6.88 29.39 -1.85
N LYS A 337 7.40 28.45 -1.05
CA LYS A 337 8.82 28.30 -0.75
C LYS A 337 9.47 27.15 -1.51
N GLY A 338 8.89 26.69 -2.63
CA GLY A 338 9.47 25.63 -3.45
C GLY A 338 9.20 24.20 -2.95
N VAL A 339 8.43 24.02 -1.88
CA VAL A 339 8.13 22.69 -1.31
C VAL A 339 6.82 22.17 -1.91
N GLY A 340 6.89 21.08 -2.69
CA GLY A 340 5.74 20.53 -3.40
C GLY A 340 5.64 20.95 -4.87
N ASN A 341 6.69 21.58 -5.41
CA ASN A 341 6.74 22.11 -6.79
C ASN A 341 7.65 21.28 -7.70
N GLN A 342 8.20 20.17 -7.20
CA GLN A 342 9.28 19.43 -7.86
C GLN A 342 8.84 18.87 -9.21
N VAL A 343 7.56 18.56 -9.40
CA VAL A 343 7.01 18.17 -10.71
C VAL A 343 7.17 19.29 -11.74
N GLY A 344 6.80 20.53 -11.40
CA GLY A 344 6.98 21.68 -12.28
C GLY A 344 8.44 22.10 -12.43
N PHE A 345 9.19 22.09 -11.32
CA PHE A 345 10.60 22.51 -11.33
C PHE A 345 11.51 21.55 -12.12
N SER A 346 11.09 20.30 -12.28
CA SER A 346 11.76 19.32 -13.17
C SER A 346 11.14 19.25 -14.56
N ASP A 347 10.04 19.97 -14.84
CA ASP A 347 9.37 19.93 -16.14
C ASP A 347 10.11 20.79 -17.18
N PRO A 348 10.56 20.21 -18.31
CA PRO A 348 11.34 20.97 -19.29
C PRO A 348 10.54 22.09 -19.95
N VAL A 349 9.23 21.92 -20.14
CA VAL A 349 8.36 22.94 -20.76
C VAL A 349 8.13 24.08 -19.78
N PHE A 350 7.81 23.78 -18.53
CA PHE A 350 7.66 24.82 -17.49
C PHE A 350 8.96 25.60 -17.30
N ARG A 351 10.10 24.93 -17.19
CA ARG A 351 11.42 25.57 -17.04
C ARG A 351 11.71 26.54 -18.19
N ALA A 352 11.52 26.09 -19.44
CA ALA A 352 11.76 26.90 -20.62
C ALA A 352 10.80 28.11 -20.69
N LYS A 353 9.53 27.94 -20.33
CA LYS A 353 8.56 29.04 -20.27
C LYS A 353 8.93 30.05 -19.19
N PHE A 354 9.26 29.59 -17.99
CA PHE A 354 9.65 30.46 -16.88
C PHE A 354 10.90 31.30 -17.21
N GLU A 355 11.95 30.68 -17.75
CA GLU A 355 13.18 31.39 -18.15
C GLU A 355 12.90 32.40 -19.27
N LYS A 356 12.06 32.05 -20.24
CA LYS A 356 11.66 32.96 -21.33
C LYS A 356 10.86 34.17 -20.83
N GLU A 357 9.97 33.97 -19.86
CA GLU A 357 9.08 35.03 -19.36
C GLU A 357 9.75 35.95 -18.34
N THR A 358 10.64 35.40 -17.50
CA THR A 358 11.24 36.14 -16.38
C THR A 358 12.71 36.52 -16.60
N GLY A 359 13.40 35.84 -17.52
CA GLY A 359 14.85 35.96 -17.70
C GLY A 359 15.69 35.25 -16.64
N SER A 360 15.06 34.58 -15.67
CA SER A 360 15.73 33.90 -14.54
C SER A 360 15.55 32.40 -14.61
N LYS A 361 16.54 31.63 -14.14
CA LYS A 361 16.36 30.20 -13.93
C LYS A 361 15.58 29.92 -12.64
N ILE A 362 14.93 28.76 -12.56
CA ILE A 362 14.16 28.36 -11.37
C ILE A 362 15.03 28.37 -10.11
N GLU A 363 16.27 27.90 -10.21
CA GLU A 363 17.20 27.81 -9.10
C GLU A 363 17.61 29.20 -8.56
N GLU A 364 17.51 30.23 -9.40
CA GLU A 364 17.85 31.61 -9.06
C GLU A 364 16.65 32.37 -8.48
N ASP A 365 15.43 32.02 -8.89
CA ASP A 365 14.18 32.60 -8.37
C ASP A 365 13.14 31.53 -8.01
N ILE A 366 13.40 30.83 -6.90
CA ILE A 366 12.52 29.78 -6.38
C ILE A 366 11.12 30.33 -6.06
N ILE A 367 11.03 31.55 -5.53
CA ILE A 367 9.75 32.13 -5.10
C ILE A 367 8.91 32.50 -6.32
N GLY A 368 9.50 33.15 -7.33
CA GLY A 368 8.83 33.47 -8.59
C GLY A 368 8.40 32.21 -9.34
N ALA A 369 9.29 31.22 -9.46
CA ALA A 369 8.98 29.93 -10.07
C ALA A 369 7.84 29.22 -9.33
N SER A 370 7.86 29.25 -8.00
CA SER A 370 6.77 28.69 -7.17
C SER A 370 5.44 29.38 -7.47
N ARG A 371 5.41 30.71 -7.52
CA ARG A 371 4.20 31.48 -7.84
C ARG A 371 3.67 31.16 -9.23
N ALA A 372 4.55 31.07 -10.24
CA ALA A 372 4.17 30.72 -11.60
C ALA A 372 3.59 29.29 -11.67
N TRP A 373 4.24 28.32 -11.02
CA TRP A 373 3.78 26.94 -10.98
C TRP A 373 2.40 26.82 -10.31
N ILE A 374 2.25 27.37 -9.10
CA ILE A 374 0.99 27.41 -8.34
C ILE A 374 -0.11 28.08 -9.15
N GLY A 375 0.18 29.21 -9.80
CA GLY A 375 -0.77 29.93 -10.64
C GLY A 375 -1.25 29.10 -11.84
N GLY A 376 -0.41 28.19 -12.36
CA GLY A 376 -0.77 27.26 -13.43
C GLY A 376 -1.68 26.12 -12.98
N ILE A 377 -1.32 25.44 -11.88
CA ILE A 377 -2.05 24.24 -11.40
C ILE A 377 -3.26 24.56 -10.51
N PHE A 378 -3.32 25.76 -9.91
CA PHE A 378 -4.43 26.27 -9.11
C PHE A 378 -4.95 27.59 -9.70
N ALA A 379 -5.34 27.55 -10.98
CA ALA A 379 -5.65 28.73 -11.79
C ALA A 379 -6.92 29.52 -11.39
N GLY A 380 -7.62 29.16 -10.31
CA GLY A 380 -8.80 29.90 -9.85
C GLY A 380 -10.04 29.73 -10.70
N SER A 381 -10.03 28.77 -11.61
CA SER A 381 -11.20 28.40 -12.41
C SER A 381 -11.19 26.89 -12.72
N PRO A 382 -12.36 26.23 -12.67
CA PRO A 382 -12.45 24.82 -13.02
C PRO A 382 -12.25 24.63 -14.53
N HIS A 383 -11.93 23.40 -14.93
CA HIS A 383 -12.10 22.96 -16.31
C HIS A 383 -13.57 22.66 -16.61
N SER A 384 -13.93 22.74 -17.89
CA SER A 384 -15.24 22.34 -18.40
C SER A 384 -15.27 20.84 -18.72
N TRP A 385 -16.47 20.29 -18.92
CA TRP A 385 -16.63 18.89 -19.33
C TRP A 385 -16.10 18.65 -20.75
N GLU A 386 -16.17 19.65 -21.61
CA GLU A 386 -15.67 19.63 -22.99
C GLU A 386 -14.14 19.51 -23.04
N ASP A 387 -13.44 20.10 -22.06
CA ASP A 387 -11.98 20.02 -21.97
C ASP A 387 -11.49 18.57 -21.88
N LEU A 388 -12.30 17.64 -21.34
CA LEU A 388 -11.91 16.23 -21.15
C LEU A 388 -11.49 15.56 -22.46
N ALA A 389 -12.02 16.01 -23.60
CA ALA A 389 -11.61 15.54 -24.92
C ALA A 389 -10.10 15.73 -25.17
N PHE A 390 -9.51 16.80 -24.62
CA PHE A 390 -8.08 17.04 -24.70
C PHE A 390 -7.28 15.98 -23.93
N LEU A 391 -7.65 15.67 -22.68
CA LEU A 391 -6.98 14.62 -21.92
C LEU A 391 -7.17 13.27 -22.60
N ARG A 392 -8.39 12.98 -23.07
CA ARG A 392 -8.67 11.71 -23.75
C ARG A 392 -7.82 11.51 -25.00
N LYS A 393 -7.60 12.57 -25.77
CA LYS A 393 -6.75 12.56 -26.97
C LYS A 393 -5.27 12.32 -26.66
N ASN A 394 -4.80 12.77 -25.49
CA ASN A 394 -3.38 12.76 -25.13
C ASN A 394 -3.01 11.73 -24.05
N TRP A 395 -3.99 10.95 -23.58
CA TRP A 395 -3.82 9.85 -22.64
C TRP A 395 -4.63 8.65 -23.09
N ASP A 396 -3.95 7.56 -23.41
CA ASP A 396 -4.52 6.30 -23.91
C ASP A 396 -4.84 5.29 -22.80
N GLY A 397 -4.42 5.54 -21.56
CA GLY A 397 -4.81 4.73 -20.39
C GLY A 397 -6.14 5.18 -19.77
N PRO A 398 -6.55 4.59 -18.64
CA PRO A 398 -7.78 5.00 -17.96
C PRO A 398 -7.72 6.43 -17.41
N ILE A 399 -8.81 7.19 -17.58
CA ILE A 399 -9.04 8.50 -16.96
C ILE A 399 -10.08 8.35 -15.86
N VAL A 400 -9.69 8.78 -14.66
CA VAL A 400 -10.51 8.70 -13.46
C VAL A 400 -10.74 10.12 -12.91
N LEU A 401 -11.99 10.55 -12.79
CA LEU A 401 -12.30 11.87 -12.23
C LEU A 401 -12.46 11.79 -10.71
N LYS A 402 -11.65 12.54 -9.96
CA LYS A 402 -11.68 12.60 -8.49
C LYS A 402 -12.35 13.88 -8.01
N GLY A 403 -13.23 13.73 -7.02
CA GLY A 403 -13.97 14.85 -6.40
C GLY A 403 -15.48 14.82 -6.68
N ILE A 404 -15.99 13.72 -7.24
CA ILE A 404 -17.41 13.60 -7.59
C ILE A 404 -18.22 13.39 -6.31
N GLN A 405 -19.24 14.23 -6.11
CA GLN A 405 -20.19 14.14 -4.99
C GLN A 405 -21.65 14.18 -5.46
N HIS A 406 -21.91 14.51 -6.73
CA HIS A 406 -23.25 14.66 -7.27
C HIS A 406 -23.52 13.60 -8.35
N VAL A 407 -24.74 13.06 -8.36
CA VAL A 407 -25.17 12.03 -9.31
C VAL A 407 -25.07 12.50 -10.76
N GLU A 408 -25.47 13.74 -11.05
CA GLU A 408 -25.36 14.29 -12.41
C GLU A 408 -23.92 14.41 -12.89
N ASP A 409 -22.97 14.74 -12.00
CA ASP A 409 -21.56 14.82 -12.38
C ASP A 409 -21.02 13.42 -12.70
N ALA A 410 -21.48 12.38 -12.01
CA ALA A 410 -21.15 11.00 -12.34
C ALA A 410 -21.72 10.57 -13.71
N ARG A 411 -22.95 11.01 -14.04
CA ARG A 411 -23.55 10.79 -15.37
C ARG A 411 -22.81 11.53 -16.47
N LEU A 412 -22.37 12.76 -16.20
CA LEU A 412 -21.56 13.55 -17.13
C LEU A 412 -20.18 12.91 -17.35
N ALA A 413 -19.51 12.44 -16.30
CA ALA A 413 -18.26 11.69 -16.42
C ALA A 413 -18.41 10.48 -17.36
N LEU A 414 -19.48 9.70 -17.17
CA LEU A 414 -19.80 8.57 -18.06
C LEU A 414 -20.09 9.03 -19.49
N LYS A 415 -20.89 10.09 -19.69
CA LYS A 415 -21.22 10.65 -21.00
C LYS A 415 -19.97 11.12 -21.77
N HIS A 416 -18.99 11.67 -21.06
CA HIS A 416 -17.73 12.15 -21.63
C HIS A 416 -16.66 11.04 -21.76
N GLY A 417 -17.02 9.77 -21.50
CA GLY A 417 -16.16 8.63 -21.76
C GLY A 417 -15.02 8.45 -20.76
N CYS A 418 -15.20 8.91 -19.51
CA CYS A 418 -14.28 8.59 -18.43
C CYS A 418 -14.43 7.12 -18.00
N ASP A 419 -13.30 6.47 -17.70
CA ASP A 419 -13.25 5.05 -17.35
C ASP A 419 -13.65 4.80 -15.89
N GLY A 420 -13.47 5.81 -15.04
CA GLY A 420 -13.83 5.74 -13.63
C GLY A 420 -14.04 7.09 -12.97
N ILE A 421 -14.54 7.03 -11.74
CA ILE A 421 -14.67 8.18 -10.84
C ILE A 421 -14.18 7.80 -9.44
N VAL A 422 -13.70 8.78 -8.68
CA VAL A 422 -13.50 8.67 -7.23
C VAL A 422 -14.55 9.54 -6.55
N VAL A 423 -15.49 8.89 -5.85
CA VAL A 423 -16.42 9.58 -4.95
C VAL A 423 -15.64 10.09 -3.75
N SER A 424 -15.44 11.40 -3.73
CA SER A 424 -14.48 12.06 -2.86
C SER A 424 -14.93 13.48 -2.55
N ASN A 425 -14.71 13.93 -1.31
CA ASN A 425 -14.78 15.33 -0.92
C ASN A 425 -13.43 15.84 -0.39
N HIS A 426 -12.34 15.27 -0.93
CA HIS A 426 -10.97 15.58 -0.53
C HIS A 426 -10.69 15.40 0.97
N GLY A 427 -11.43 14.49 1.63
CA GLY A 427 -11.33 14.22 3.06
C GLY A 427 -11.79 15.38 3.93
N GLY A 428 -12.77 16.16 3.49
CA GLY A 428 -13.28 17.36 4.16
C GLY A 428 -12.27 18.51 4.24
N ARG A 429 -11.14 18.40 3.51
CA ARG A 429 -10.20 19.50 3.33
C ARG A 429 -10.67 20.39 2.19
N PHE A 430 -11.71 21.16 2.45
CA PHE A 430 -12.24 22.04 1.43
C PHE A 430 -11.33 23.25 1.16
N PHE A 431 -11.37 23.74 -0.08
CA PHE A 431 -10.59 24.80 -0.66
C PHE A 431 -11.47 26.02 -1.04
N HIS A 432 -11.61 26.97 -0.11
CA HIS A 432 -12.10 28.34 -0.34
C HIS A 432 -11.16 29.43 0.22
N LEU A 433 -10.42 30.22 -0.56
CA LEU A 433 -9.74 31.41 -0.03
C LEU A 433 -10.32 32.69 -0.61
N LEU A 434 -10.69 33.61 0.29
CA LEU A 434 -10.94 35.00 -0.01
C LEU A 434 -9.74 35.82 0.49
N PHE A 435 -9.17 36.62 -0.41
CA PHE A 435 -8.23 37.75 -0.24
C PHE A 435 -6.80 37.47 0.27
N LEU A 436 -5.80 37.67 -0.60
CA LEU A 436 -4.99 38.90 -0.67
C LEU A 436 -3.98 38.80 -1.85
N PHE A 437 -3.96 39.84 -2.70
CA PHE A 437 -2.98 40.17 -3.77
C PHE A 437 -3.14 39.72 -5.25
N ILE A 438 -4.21 39.05 -5.69
CA ILE A 438 -4.44 38.83 -7.14
C ILE A 438 -5.90 39.16 -7.51
N SER A 439 -6.08 40.12 -8.43
CA SER A 439 -7.34 40.83 -8.70
C SER A 439 -8.41 40.08 -9.51
N ASN A 440 -8.27 38.76 -9.76
CA ASN A 440 -9.16 38.04 -10.68
C ASN A 440 -9.55 36.60 -10.25
N PHE A 441 -9.65 36.31 -8.95
CA PHE A 441 -10.12 34.99 -8.48
C PHE A 441 -11.62 34.96 -8.21
N ARG A 442 -12.34 34.02 -8.84
CA ARG A 442 -13.76 33.70 -8.56
C ARG A 442 -13.86 32.45 -7.67
N LEU A 443 -14.96 32.36 -6.92
CA LEU A 443 -15.20 31.46 -5.78
C LEU A 443 -15.10 29.96 -6.11
N GLY A 444 -14.17 29.27 -5.45
CA GLY A 444 -13.97 27.81 -5.43
C GLY A 444 -15.15 27.02 -4.86
N ARG A 445 -15.51 25.88 -5.47
CA ARG A 445 -16.54 24.95 -4.95
C ARG A 445 -15.90 23.77 -4.23
N GLN A 446 -15.51 24.04 -2.99
CA GLN A 446 -15.24 23.03 -1.98
C GLN A 446 -15.85 23.60 -0.67
N VAL A 447 -16.88 22.93 -0.15
CA VAL A 447 -17.89 23.53 0.74
C VAL A 447 -17.81 22.91 2.14
N ASP A 448 -17.44 23.70 3.16
CA ASP A 448 -17.72 23.28 4.53
C ASP A 448 -19.24 23.28 4.77
N GLY A 449 -19.73 22.30 5.53
CA GLY A 449 -21.16 21.94 5.57
C GLY A 449 -21.63 21.03 4.42
N ALA A 450 -20.72 20.41 3.68
CA ALA A 450 -21.07 19.40 2.68
C ALA A 450 -21.42 18.05 3.32
N ILE A 451 -22.13 17.22 2.53
CA ILE A 451 -22.49 15.85 2.90
C ILE A 451 -21.25 14.97 3.10
N GLY A 452 -21.36 13.95 3.97
CA GLY A 452 -20.35 12.91 4.08
C GLY A 452 -20.23 12.13 2.77
N SER A 453 -19.01 11.92 2.27
CA SER A 453 -18.77 11.32 0.96
C SER A 453 -19.41 9.93 0.81
N LEU A 454 -19.43 9.15 1.90
CA LEU A 454 -20.01 7.80 1.89
C LEU A 454 -21.54 7.82 1.76
N ASP A 455 -22.22 8.91 2.16
CA ASP A 455 -23.68 9.00 2.07
C ASP A 455 -24.16 9.12 0.61
N VAL A 456 -23.36 9.72 -0.28
CA VAL A 456 -23.69 9.86 -1.72
C VAL A 456 -23.21 8.70 -2.58
N LEU A 457 -22.26 7.90 -2.09
CA LEU A 457 -21.71 6.74 -2.81
C LEU A 457 -22.79 5.80 -3.39
N PRO A 458 -23.83 5.38 -2.64
CA PRO A 458 -24.82 4.43 -3.14
C PRO A 458 -25.63 4.99 -4.30
N GLU A 459 -26.00 6.27 -4.23
CA GLU A 459 -26.77 6.96 -5.27
C GLU A 459 -25.96 7.12 -6.56
N ILE A 460 -24.67 7.43 -6.43
CA ILE A 460 -23.74 7.54 -7.56
C ILE A 460 -23.55 6.17 -8.23
N VAL A 461 -23.32 5.11 -7.44
CA VAL A 461 -23.21 3.74 -7.95
C VAL A 461 -24.47 3.33 -8.71
N ASP A 462 -25.65 3.59 -8.13
CA ASP A 462 -26.94 3.23 -8.76
C ASP A 462 -27.14 3.98 -10.08
N ALA A 463 -26.66 5.23 -10.18
CA ALA A 463 -26.82 6.06 -11.37
C ALA A 463 -25.93 5.66 -12.55
N VAL A 464 -24.72 5.15 -12.30
CA VAL A 464 -23.76 4.79 -13.35
C VAL A 464 -23.71 3.28 -13.62
N GLY A 465 -24.11 2.47 -12.64
CA GLY A 465 -24.16 1.02 -12.71
C GLY A 465 -22.80 0.40 -13.05
N GLU A 466 -22.83 -0.69 -13.80
CA GLU A 466 -21.63 -1.44 -14.24
C GLU A 466 -20.85 -0.74 -15.38
N LYS A 467 -21.33 0.41 -15.89
CA LYS A 467 -20.75 1.07 -17.06
C LYS A 467 -19.46 1.84 -16.75
N MET A 468 -19.12 2.05 -15.48
CA MET A 468 -17.98 2.83 -15.04
C MET A 468 -17.42 2.30 -13.72
N THR A 469 -16.10 2.36 -13.57
CA THR A 469 -15.47 1.97 -12.30
C THR A 469 -15.67 3.05 -11.25
N VAL A 470 -16.40 2.75 -10.17
CA VAL A 470 -16.58 3.66 -9.03
C VAL A 470 -15.57 3.33 -7.94
N LEU A 471 -14.70 4.28 -7.62
CA LEU A 471 -13.77 4.24 -6.51
C LEU A 471 -14.25 5.17 -5.39
N PHE A 472 -13.74 4.99 -4.18
CA PHE A 472 -14.16 5.80 -3.02
C PHE A 472 -12.98 6.26 -2.17
N ASP A 473 -13.02 7.48 -1.66
CA ASP A 473 -12.12 7.95 -0.60
C ASP A 473 -12.87 8.81 0.43
N SER A 474 -12.14 9.44 1.36
CA SER A 474 -12.66 10.38 2.37
C SER A 474 -13.31 9.69 3.57
N GLY A 475 -12.48 9.42 4.57
CA GLY A 475 -12.92 9.01 5.91
C GLY A 475 -12.45 7.64 6.35
N ILE A 476 -11.95 6.77 5.46
CA ILE A 476 -11.52 5.40 5.80
C ILE A 476 -10.45 5.39 6.89
N ARG A 477 -10.63 4.54 7.90
CA ARG A 477 -9.66 4.32 9.00
C ARG A 477 -9.42 2.85 9.33
N THR A 478 -10.30 1.94 8.92
CA THR A 478 -10.25 0.52 9.30
C THR A 478 -10.64 -0.37 8.12
N GLY A 479 -10.33 -1.66 8.21
CA GLY A 479 -10.81 -2.70 7.30
C GLY A 479 -12.34 -2.78 7.24
N SER A 480 -13.03 -2.59 8.38
CA SER A 480 -14.49 -2.46 8.40
C SER A 480 -15.02 -1.30 7.56
N ASP A 481 -14.32 -0.16 7.55
CA ASP A 481 -14.68 0.97 6.70
C ASP A 481 -14.51 0.61 5.21
N VAL A 482 -13.42 -0.10 4.85
CA VAL A 482 -13.23 -0.60 3.49
C VAL A 482 -14.37 -1.51 3.07
N ILE A 483 -14.74 -2.52 3.88
CA ILE A 483 -15.83 -3.45 3.55
C ILE A 483 -17.15 -2.71 3.35
N LYS A 484 -17.48 -1.70 4.16
CA LYS A 484 -18.70 -0.91 4.00
C LYS A 484 -18.73 -0.18 2.65
N ALA A 485 -17.62 0.47 2.25
CA ALA A 485 -17.55 1.14 0.96
C ALA A 485 -17.72 0.15 -0.21
N LEU A 486 -17.09 -1.04 -0.11
CA LEU A 486 -17.25 -2.12 -1.10
C LEU A 486 -18.69 -2.61 -1.18
N CYS A 487 -19.34 -2.86 -0.04
CA CYS A 487 -20.75 -3.29 0.03
C CYS A 487 -21.73 -2.23 -0.51
N LEU A 488 -21.36 -0.94 -0.47
CA LEU A 488 -22.14 0.14 -1.06
C LEU A 488 -21.89 0.32 -2.57
N GLY A 489 -20.91 -0.40 -3.13
CA GLY A 489 -20.68 -0.53 -4.57
C GLY A 489 -19.38 0.08 -5.09
N ALA A 490 -18.49 0.57 -4.22
CA ALA A 490 -17.14 0.91 -4.64
C ALA A 490 -16.38 -0.35 -5.07
N LYS A 491 -15.57 -0.27 -6.13
CA LYS A 491 -14.72 -1.38 -6.61
C LYS A 491 -13.35 -1.42 -5.90
N ALA A 492 -12.88 -0.26 -5.43
CA ALA A 492 -11.70 -0.12 -4.59
C ALA A 492 -11.75 1.22 -3.84
N VAL A 493 -10.86 1.38 -2.86
CA VAL A 493 -10.81 2.54 -1.98
C VAL A 493 -9.44 3.19 -1.92
N LEU A 494 -9.41 4.52 -1.82
CA LEU A 494 -8.17 5.28 -1.66
C LEU A 494 -7.99 5.73 -0.20
N VAL A 495 -6.80 5.51 0.36
CA VAL A 495 -6.46 5.84 1.75
C VAL A 495 -5.38 6.93 1.79
N GLY A 496 -5.68 8.03 2.49
CA GLY A 496 -4.77 9.19 2.63
C GLY A 496 -4.18 9.30 4.04
N ARG A 497 -4.82 10.11 4.90
CA ARG A 497 -4.29 10.50 6.23
C ARG A 497 -3.68 9.37 7.07
N PRO A 498 -4.29 8.17 7.24
CA PRO A 498 -3.67 7.10 8.03
C PRO A 498 -2.26 6.75 7.56
N VAL A 499 -2.06 6.63 6.25
CA VAL A 499 -0.76 6.28 5.67
C VAL A 499 0.26 7.39 5.89
N ILE A 500 -0.17 8.66 5.78
CA ILE A 500 0.69 9.82 6.06
C ILE A 500 1.03 9.91 7.54
N TYR A 501 0.11 9.62 8.46
CA TYR A 501 0.42 9.53 9.87
C TYR A 501 1.46 8.45 10.17
N GLY A 502 1.33 7.27 9.55
CA GLY A 502 2.37 6.24 9.62
C GLY A 502 3.73 6.75 9.11
N LEU A 503 3.74 7.39 7.93
CA LEU A 503 4.94 8.02 7.35
C LEU A 503 5.57 9.04 8.30
N SER A 504 4.76 9.85 8.97
CA SER A 504 5.24 10.87 9.92
C SER A 504 5.82 10.30 11.21
N ILE A 505 5.40 9.11 11.64
CA ILE A 505 5.83 8.51 12.90
C ILE A 505 7.18 7.82 12.74
N GLN A 506 7.34 7.01 11.67
CA GLN A 506 8.53 6.17 11.45
C GLN A 506 8.90 6.03 9.96
N GLY A 507 8.69 7.07 9.17
CA GLY A 507 9.02 7.06 7.75
C GLY A 507 8.37 5.91 7.00
N ARG A 508 9.11 5.35 6.05
CA ARG A 508 8.68 4.20 5.25
C ARG A 508 8.24 3.01 6.11
N ASP A 509 8.90 2.77 7.26
CA ASP A 509 8.55 1.68 8.16
C ASP A 509 7.19 1.89 8.82
N GLY A 510 6.87 3.14 9.19
CA GLY A 510 5.57 3.47 9.75
C GLY A 510 4.44 3.40 8.71
N ALA A 511 4.69 3.86 7.48
CA ALA A 511 3.74 3.69 6.37
C ALA A 511 3.47 2.19 6.08
N ARG A 512 4.52 1.36 6.09
CA ARG A 512 4.43 -0.09 5.90
C ARG A 512 3.55 -0.74 6.98
N GLN A 513 3.75 -0.37 8.25
CA GLN A 513 2.94 -0.87 9.37
C GLN A 513 1.46 -0.50 9.21
N VAL A 514 1.15 0.73 8.80
CA VAL A 514 -0.25 1.15 8.57
C VAL A 514 -0.90 0.39 7.42
N LEU A 515 -0.22 0.25 6.27
CA LEU A 515 -0.76 -0.46 5.11
C LEU A 515 -0.99 -1.95 5.42
N LYS A 516 0.01 -2.63 6.00
CA LYS A 516 -0.14 -4.02 6.45
C LYS A 516 -1.26 -4.16 7.48
N GLY A 517 -1.37 -3.22 8.42
CA GLY A 517 -2.43 -3.20 9.43
C GLY A 517 -3.82 -3.09 8.81
N LEU A 518 -4.02 -2.19 7.86
CA LEU A 518 -5.30 -2.04 7.16
C LEU A 518 -5.68 -3.27 6.33
N LEU A 519 -4.73 -3.88 5.61
CA LEU A 519 -4.97 -5.11 4.84
C LEU A 519 -5.31 -6.28 5.76
N THR A 520 -4.61 -6.41 6.89
CA THR A 520 -4.85 -7.43 7.90
C THR A 520 -6.22 -7.26 8.56
N ASP A 521 -6.60 -6.03 8.90
CA ASP A 521 -7.92 -5.70 9.46
C ASP A 521 -9.04 -5.94 8.43
N LEU A 522 -8.82 -5.63 7.14
CA LEU A 522 -9.75 -5.95 6.05
C LEU A 522 -9.97 -7.46 5.94
N TRP A 523 -8.88 -8.21 5.81
CA TRP A 523 -8.91 -9.67 5.67
C TRP A 523 -9.65 -10.32 6.84
N GLN A 524 -9.31 -9.94 8.08
CA GLN A 524 -9.98 -10.48 9.27
C GLN A 524 -11.47 -10.14 9.32
N ASN A 525 -11.85 -8.88 9.10
CA ASN A 525 -13.25 -8.49 9.17
C ASN A 525 -14.09 -9.17 8.07
N MET A 526 -13.52 -9.42 6.88
CA MET A 526 -14.19 -10.21 5.85
C MET A 526 -14.46 -11.64 6.34
N GLY A 527 -13.46 -12.31 6.90
CA GLY A 527 -13.59 -13.69 7.38
C GLY A 527 -14.59 -13.80 8.54
N LEU A 528 -14.47 -12.90 9.53
CA LEU A 528 -15.39 -12.82 10.67
C LEU A 528 -16.82 -12.44 10.27
N SER A 529 -16.99 -11.75 9.14
CA SER A 529 -18.31 -11.43 8.59
C SER A 529 -18.86 -12.53 7.67
N GLY A 530 -18.10 -13.58 7.40
CA GLY A 530 -18.47 -14.65 6.47
C GLY A 530 -18.50 -14.17 5.01
N ILE A 531 -17.59 -13.27 4.65
CA ILE A 531 -17.33 -12.76 3.30
C ILE A 531 -16.05 -13.44 2.79
N ARG A 532 -16.16 -14.24 1.74
CA ARG A 532 -15.01 -14.98 1.19
C ARG A 532 -14.23 -14.12 0.20
N THR A 533 -14.91 -13.42 -0.69
CA THR A 533 -14.30 -12.62 -1.74
C THR A 533 -14.82 -11.18 -1.72
N VAL A 534 -14.06 -10.23 -2.26
CA VAL A 534 -14.55 -8.84 -2.42
C VAL A 534 -15.82 -8.78 -3.29
N LYS A 535 -16.01 -9.72 -4.21
CA LYS A 535 -17.23 -9.83 -5.02
C LYS A 535 -18.47 -10.18 -4.22
N ASP A 536 -18.31 -10.79 -3.04
CA ASP A 536 -19.42 -11.12 -2.13
C ASP A 536 -19.84 -9.91 -1.26
N CYS A 537 -19.14 -8.78 -1.35
CA CYS A 537 -19.52 -7.54 -0.68
C CYS A 537 -20.74 -6.92 -1.38
N ASP A 538 -21.90 -6.99 -0.74
CA ASP A 538 -23.14 -6.38 -1.22
C ASP A 538 -23.91 -5.69 -0.09
N ARG A 539 -24.97 -4.94 -0.46
CA ARG A 539 -25.80 -4.21 0.50
C ARG A 539 -26.53 -5.11 1.50
N SER A 540 -26.62 -6.42 1.30
CA SER A 540 -27.21 -7.36 2.26
C SER A 540 -26.29 -7.67 3.45
N GLN A 541 -24.98 -7.42 3.31
CA GLN A 541 -23.99 -7.60 4.37
C GLN A 541 -23.97 -6.42 5.36
N ILE A 542 -24.65 -5.31 5.04
CA ILE A 542 -24.65 -4.09 5.85
C ILE A 542 -26.06 -3.56 6.11
N ARG A 543 -26.21 -2.75 7.16
CA ARG A 543 -27.45 -2.03 7.47
C ARG A 543 -27.14 -0.61 7.90
N LYS A 544 -27.90 0.36 7.40
CA LYS A 544 -27.89 1.74 7.92
C LYS A 544 -28.69 1.76 9.21
N VAL A 545 -28.03 2.13 10.31
CA VAL A 545 -28.63 2.31 11.63
C VAL A 545 -28.53 3.79 11.97
N ARG A 546 -29.69 4.42 12.18
CA ARG A 546 -29.77 5.80 12.67
C ARG A 546 -29.86 5.74 14.19
N TYR A 547 -28.81 6.19 14.88
CA TYR A 547 -28.88 6.45 16.32
C TYR A 547 -29.45 7.84 16.53
N GLY A 548 -30.38 7.99 17.48
CA GLY A 548 -30.72 9.30 18.00
C GLY A 548 -29.52 9.84 18.79
N GLY A 549 -28.77 10.78 18.21
CA GLY A 549 -27.61 11.40 18.84
C GLY A 549 -26.37 10.50 18.90
N ASP A 550 -25.68 10.29 17.77
CA ASP A 550 -24.32 9.73 17.80
C ASP A 550 -23.37 10.75 18.48
N LEU A 551 -23.28 10.62 19.81
CA LEU A 551 -22.71 11.53 20.80
C LEU A 551 -21.20 11.80 20.67
N LYS A 552 -20.53 11.31 19.62
CA LYS A 552 -19.15 11.74 19.35
C LYS A 552 -19.04 13.11 18.66
N ALA A 553 -20.16 13.81 18.47
CA ALA A 553 -20.17 15.24 18.22
C ALA A 553 -20.09 16.09 19.51
N MET A 554 -20.00 15.47 20.70
CA MET A 554 -19.83 16.14 21.99
C MET A 554 -18.77 15.43 22.84
N MET A 555 -17.50 15.52 22.44
CA MET A 555 -16.34 15.44 23.36
C MET A 555 -15.07 15.88 22.65
#